data_AF-A0A1J3D999-F1
#
_entry.id   AF-A0A1J3D999-F1
#
_cell.length_a   1.000
_cell.length_b   1.000
_cell.length_c   1.000
_cell.angle_alpha   90.00
_cell.angle_beta   90.00
_cell.angle_gamma   90.00
#
_symmetry.space_group_name_H-M   'P 1'
#
loop_
_entity.id
_entity.type
_entity.pdbx_description
1 polymer ?
#
loop_
_entity_poly.entity_id
_entity_poly.type
_entity_poly.pdbx_seq_one_letter_code
_entity_poly.pdbx_strand_id
1 'polypeptide(L)'
;MEVLAKSDSRRMYSWWWDSHNTPKNSKWLQENLADMDSNVKKMIKVLEEDADSFARRAEMYYRKRPELLKLVEEFYRAYRALAERYNHATGVIHKAHKTIAEVFPNQVPLIFGDDQSHVGGALANDVDPQTPVDLDELQNDALGFSLSHVHGVKKNIDFGEEPPFVSNGKARRGLNFNDGDVKRSNERASNERASKAEAEVVALRDSLSKMEAEKEASLAQVGKNLERLLNLESEISRAQEESRGLNDRAASAEAEIQTLRETIDKLVSEKESGFLRYQQCLQKIADLEQGISVNASKVEAETRALKQSLAKAETDKEAALVQYRECSKTISNLEERLRKAEEDARLINERAEKAELEVKNLKQTVSKLIEDKEASELQYQQCLNVIADLKLKLYHAQEETQRLSSELEDEVAKLKFSEEKCIVLERSNQNLHSELDCLLEKLGNQNEKLTEKQTELVKLWSCVQQEHLRFQEAETAFQTLQQLQSQSQEELNNLALELQTRSQIMNDMEIRNNELHKGLSELNLSSVASVKSLQEDVSSLKETIQKLEAEVELRVDQRNALQQ
;
A
#
# COMPACT_ATOMS: atom_id res chain seq x y z
N MET A 1 -7.69 -53.51 -7.79
CA MET A 1 -7.20 -52.74 -8.97
C MET A 1 -7.67 -53.54 -10.18
N GLU A 2 -8.23 -52.96 -11.23
CA GLU A 2 -7.84 -51.72 -11.90
C GLU A 2 -9.06 -50.87 -12.36
N VAL A 3 -8.84 -49.60 -12.69
CA VAL A 3 -9.91 -48.60 -12.83
C VAL A 3 -10.44 -48.52 -14.26
N LEU A 4 -11.74 -48.81 -14.45
CA LEU A 4 -12.45 -48.53 -15.69
C LEU A 4 -12.82 -47.03 -15.76
N ALA A 5 -12.44 -46.39 -16.86
CA ALA A 5 -12.46 -44.94 -17.01
C ALA A 5 -13.89 -44.36 -16.98
N LYS A 6 -14.09 -43.31 -16.17
CA LYS A 6 -15.18 -42.35 -16.41
C LYS A 6 -14.75 -41.38 -17.51
N SER A 7 -15.59 -41.23 -18.52
CA SER A 7 -15.40 -40.29 -19.62
C SER A 7 -15.45 -38.85 -19.13
N ASP A 8 -14.35 -38.12 -19.31
CA ASP A 8 -14.23 -36.71 -19.00
C ASP A 8 -15.15 -35.87 -19.92
N SER A 9 -16.29 -35.40 -19.40
CA SER A 9 -17.12 -34.38 -20.07
C SER A 9 -16.36 -33.06 -20.29
N ARG A 10 -15.27 -32.85 -19.54
CA ARG A 10 -14.33 -31.73 -19.70
C ARG A 10 -13.59 -31.71 -21.05
N ARG A 11 -13.50 -32.84 -21.78
CA ARG A 11 -12.77 -32.91 -23.05
C ARG A 11 -13.42 -32.17 -24.23
N MET A 12 -14.72 -31.88 -24.20
CA MET A 12 -15.40 -31.25 -25.35
C MET A 12 -14.90 -29.82 -25.63
N TYR A 13 -14.37 -29.15 -24.63
CA TYR A 13 -13.81 -27.80 -24.75
C TYR A 13 -12.32 -27.81 -25.16
N SER A 14 -11.60 -28.90 -24.90
CA SER A 14 -10.13 -28.95 -25.06
C SER A 14 -9.71 -28.75 -26.52
N TRP A 15 -10.29 -29.50 -27.47
CA TRP A 15 -9.70 -29.63 -28.81
C TRP A 15 -9.57 -28.31 -29.59
N TRP A 16 -10.49 -27.36 -29.38
CA TRP A 16 -10.48 -26.07 -30.07
C TRP A 16 -9.80 -24.95 -29.28
N TRP A 17 -9.92 -24.95 -27.94
CA TRP A 17 -9.10 -24.08 -27.09
C TRP A 17 -7.61 -24.39 -27.26
N ASP A 18 -7.23 -25.67 -27.25
CA ASP A 18 -5.86 -26.16 -27.48
C ASP A 18 -5.35 -25.82 -28.88
N SER A 19 -6.24 -25.70 -29.87
CA SER A 19 -5.88 -25.38 -31.27
C SER A 19 -5.73 -23.88 -31.54
N HIS A 20 -6.48 -23.00 -30.86
CA HIS A 20 -6.57 -21.58 -31.25
C HIS A 20 -6.06 -20.56 -30.23
N ASN A 21 -5.99 -20.89 -28.93
CA ASN A 21 -5.57 -19.97 -27.87
C ASN A 21 -4.32 -20.43 -27.10
N THR A 22 -3.73 -21.57 -27.46
CA THR A 22 -2.48 -22.06 -26.85
C THR A 22 -1.25 -21.44 -27.55
N PRO A 23 -0.21 -21.00 -26.81
CA PRO A 23 1.01 -20.39 -27.39
C PRO A 23 1.75 -21.23 -28.43
N LYS A 24 1.50 -22.55 -28.47
CA LYS A 24 2.11 -23.49 -29.42
C LYS A 24 1.45 -23.50 -30.81
N ASN A 25 0.19 -23.07 -30.92
CA ASN A 25 -0.60 -23.19 -32.16
C ASN A 25 -1.09 -21.83 -32.70
N SER A 26 -1.05 -20.77 -31.88
CA SER A 26 -1.58 -19.45 -32.23
C SER A 26 -0.47 -18.47 -32.63
N LYS A 27 -0.34 -18.20 -33.94
CA LYS A 27 0.66 -17.25 -34.47
C LYS A 27 0.54 -15.85 -33.84
N TRP A 28 -0.67 -15.30 -33.73
CA TRP A 28 -0.87 -13.95 -33.20
C TRP A 28 -0.46 -13.85 -31.72
N LEU A 29 -0.70 -14.90 -30.94
CA LEU A 29 -0.30 -14.98 -29.54
C LEU A 29 1.22 -15.13 -29.40
N GLN A 30 1.82 -15.98 -30.24
CA GLN A 30 3.27 -16.17 -30.30
C GLN A 30 4.00 -14.88 -30.71
N GLU A 31 3.49 -14.15 -31.71
CA GLU A 31 4.02 -12.85 -32.15
C GLU A 31 3.90 -11.77 -31.05
N ASN A 32 2.77 -11.69 -30.35
CA ASN A 32 2.61 -10.74 -29.23
C ASN A 32 3.53 -11.07 -28.05
N LEU A 33 3.68 -12.35 -27.70
CA LEU A 33 4.60 -12.78 -26.63
C LEU A 33 6.07 -12.53 -27.02
N ALA A 34 6.44 -12.71 -28.29
CA ALA A 34 7.78 -12.39 -28.79
C ALA A 34 8.06 -10.88 -28.81
N ASP A 35 7.08 -10.04 -29.14
CA ASP A 35 7.22 -8.58 -29.08
C ASP A 35 7.33 -8.06 -27.64
N MET A 36 6.53 -8.62 -26.71
CA MET A 36 6.65 -8.33 -25.28
C MET A 36 8.02 -8.75 -24.72
N ASP A 37 8.51 -9.94 -25.05
CA ASP A 37 9.86 -10.43 -24.67
C ASP A 37 10.98 -9.58 -25.29
N SER A 38 10.83 -9.15 -26.54
CA SER A 38 11.73 -8.19 -27.21
C SER A 38 11.80 -6.86 -26.47
N ASN A 39 10.67 -6.31 -26.04
CA ASN A 39 10.61 -5.06 -25.29
C ASN A 39 11.17 -5.21 -23.86
N VAL A 40 10.92 -6.34 -23.18
CA VAL A 40 11.56 -6.64 -21.88
C VAL A 40 13.08 -6.75 -22.03
N LYS A 41 13.60 -7.41 -23.08
CA LYS A 41 15.04 -7.52 -23.34
C LYS A 41 15.70 -6.17 -23.65
N LYS A 42 15.04 -5.31 -24.43
CA LYS A 42 15.48 -3.91 -24.62
C LYS A 42 15.50 -3.15 -23.29
N MET A 43 14.54 -3.39 -22.39
CA MET A 43 14.41 -2.71 -21.11
C MET A 43 15.54 -3.11 -20.15
N ILE A 44 15.85 -4.40 -20.10
CA ILE A 44 17.00 -4.95 -19.38
C ILE A 44 18.31 -4.36 -19.94
N LYS A 45 18.48 -4.32 -21.27
CA LYS A 45 19.68 -3.73 -21.89
C LYS A 45 19.90 -2.25 -21.56
N VAL A 46 18.82 -1.46 -21.45
CA VAL A 46 18.89 -0.05 -21.02
C VAL A 46 19.34 0.10 -19.55
N LEU A 47 19.19 -0.95 -18.73
CA LEU A 47 19.59 -1.00 -17.33
C LEU A 47 20.97 -1.63 -17.10
N GLU A 48 21.46 -2.47 -18.02
CA GLU A 48 22.72 -3.23 -17.91
C GLU A 48 23.95 -2.55 -18.55
N GLU A 49 23.79 -1.45 -19.31
CA GLU A 49 24.90 -0.80 -20.04
C GLU A 49 25.98 -0.20 -19.11
N ASP A 50 27.26 -0.57 -19.35
CA ASP A 50 28.39 -0.50 -18.40
C ASP A 50 28.55 0.82 -17.59
N ALA A 51 28.67 0.69 -16.26
CA ALA A 51 28.61 1.81 -15.31
C ALA A 51 29.87 1.96 -14.42
N ASP A 52 31.02 2.20 -15.05
CA ASP A 52 32.21 2.71 -14.37
C ASP A 52 31.97 4.12 -13.80
N SER A 53 32.02 4.22 -12.47
CA SER A 53 31.75 5.42 -11.63
C SER A 53 30.27 5.79 -11.35
N PHE A 54 30.02 6.15 -10.10
CA PHE A 54 28.71 6.57 -9.56
C PHE A 54 28.19 7.88 -10.18
N ALA A 55 29.07 8.83 -10.50
CA ALA A 55 28.67 10.10 -11.13
C ALA A 55 28.07 9.86 -12.52
N ARG A 56 28.70 8.99 -13.32
CA ARG A 56 28.17 8.54 -14.61
C ARG A 56 26.86 7.79 -14.46
N ARG A 57 26.72 6.95 -13.44
CA ARG A 57 25.48 6.21 -13.13
C ARG A 57 24.28 7.14 -12.93
N ALA A 58 24.46 8.26 -12.21
CA ALA A 58 23.40 9.25 -12.01
C ALA A 58 23.05 10.00 -13.31
N GLU A 59 24.05 10.51 -14.03
CA GLU A 59 23.84 11.22 -15.30
C GLU A 59 23.17 10.34 -16.37
N MET A 60 23.60 9.09 -16.47
CA MET A 60 23.08 8.10 -17.41
C MET A 60 21.65 7.67 -17.03
N TYR A 61 21.34 7.51 -15.74
CA TYR A 61 19.97 7.25 -15.25
C TYR A 61 18.99 8.33 -15.67
N TYR A 62 19.32 9.62 -15.49
CA TYR A 62 18.42 10.71 -15.90
C TYR A 62 18.25 10.83 -17.43
N ARG A 63 19.26 10.42 -18.23
CA ARG A 63 19.15 10.36 -19.70
C ARG A 63 18.39 9.13 -20.22
N LYS A 64 18.56 7.96 -19.61
CA LYS A 64 17.87 6.72 -20.00
C LYS A 64 16.42 6.64 -19.49
N ARG A 65 16.06 7.39 -18.43
CA ARG A 65 14.70 7.44 -17.88
C ARG A 65 13.58 7.64 -18.93
N PRO A 66 13.67 8.59 -19.89
CA PRO A 66 12.66 8.71 -20.96
C PRO A 66 12.65 7.53 -21.95
N GLU A 67 13.80 6.92 -22.26
CA GLU A 67 13.87 5.73 -23.13
C GLU A 67 13.21 4.53 -22.45
N LEU A 68 13.52 4.32 -21.17
CA LEU A 68 12.93 3.28 -20.32
C LEU A 68 11.40 3.47 -20.18
N LEU A 69 10.95 4.70 -19.94
CA LEU A 69 9.54 5.02 -19.78
C LEU A 69 8.75 4.71 -21.07
N LYS A 70 9.25 5.15 -22.23
CA LYS A 70 8.63 4.86 -23.53
C LYS A 70 8.51 3.35 -23.78
N LEU A 71 9.52 2.59 -23.40
CA LEU A 71 9.53 1.14 -23.60
C LEU A 71 8.58 0.39 -22.64
N VAL A 72 8.39 0.91 -21.42
CA VAL A 72 7.36 0.46 -20.48
C VAL A 72 5.95 0.77 -21.01
N GLU A 73 5.74 1.95 -21.63
CA GLU A 73 4.49 2.32 -22.29
C GLU A 73 4.18 1.40 -23.49
N GLU A 74 5.18 1.08 -24.32
CA GLU A 74 5.05 0.13 -25.44
C GLU A 74 4.70 -1.30 -24.93
N PHE A 75 5.36 -1.77 -23.86
CA PHE A 75 5.05 -3.04 -23.21
C PHE A 75 3.62 -3.07 -22.63
N TYR A 76 3.21 -2.03 -21.91
CA TYR A 76 1.86 -1.92 -21.35
C TYR A 76 0.79 -1.91 -22.45
N ARG A 77 1.05 -1.22 -23.57
CA ARG A 77 0.17 -1.19 -24.74
C ARG A 77 0.02 -2.56 -25.39
N ALA A 78 1.11 -3.32 -25.54
CA ALA A 78 1.09 -4.69 -26.05
C ALA A 78 0.31 -5.63 -25.11
N TYR A 79 0.58 -5.58 -23.80
CA TYR A 79 -0.16 -6.34 -22.79
C TYR A 79 -1.67 -6.04 -22.82
N ARG A 80 -2.05 -4.77 -22.95
CA ARG A 80 -3.45 -4.36 -23.02
C ARG A 80 -4.14 -4.91 -24.27
N ALA A 81 -3.51 -4.80 -25.44
CA ALA A 81 -4.04 -5.35 -26.69
C ALA A 81 -4.19 -6.88 -26.63
N LEU A 82 -3.27 -7.57 -25.97
CA LEU A 82 -3.34 -9.01 -25.71
C LEU A 82 -4.55 -9.37 -24.81
N ALA A 83 -4.75 -8.65 -23.71
CA ALA A 83 -5.88 -8.85 -22.79
C ALA A 83 -7.24 -8.55 -23.46
N GLU A 84 -7.33 -7.47 -24.24
CA GLU A 84 -8.53 -7.12 -25.01
C GLU A 84 -8.89 -8.19 -26.04
N ARG A 85 -7.90 -8.77 -26.75
CA ARG A 85 -8.11 -9.90 -27.67
C ARG A 85 -8.50 -11.19 -26.96
N TYR A 86 -7.91 -11.49 -25.80
CA TYR A 86 -8.27 -12.67 -25.00
C TYR A 86 -9.72 -12.57 -24.48
N ASN A 87 -10.13 -11.40 -24.00
CA ASN A 87 -11.51 -11.13 -23.59
C ASN A 87 -12.48 -11.22 -24.77
N HIS A 88 -12.12 -10.69 -25.94
CA HIS A 88 -12.95 -10.80 -27.15
C HIS A 88 -13.12 -12.25 -27.59
N ALA A 89 -12.02 -13.03 -27.66
CA ALA A 89 -12.08 -14.46 -27.95
C ALA A 89 -13.01 -15.16 -26.96
N THR A 90 -12.74 -15.04 -25.66
CA THR A 90 -13.54 -15.64 -24.59
C THR A 90 -15.02 -15.25 -24.67
N GLY A 91 -15.35 -14.01 -25.03
CA GLY A 91 -16.74 -13.56 -25.24
C GLY A 91 -17.43 -14.23 -26.44
N VAL A 92 -16.73 -14.36 -27.57
CA VAL A 92 -17.22 -15.12 -28.74
C VAL A 92 -17.44 -16.59 -28.39
N ILE A 93 -16.56 -17.16 -27.56
CA ILE A 93 -16.67 -18.54 -27.07
C ILE A 93 -17.91 -18.75 -26.20
N HIS A 94 -18.19 -17.87 -25.24
CA HIS A 94 -19.41 -17.93 -24.43
C HIS A 94 -20.67 -17.77 -25.29
N LYS A 95 -20.64 -16.87 -26.28
CA LYS A 95 -21.75 -16.67 -27.21
C LYS A 95 -22.03 -17.91 -28.06
N ALA A 96 -20.99 -18.58 -28.57
CA ALA A 96 -21.13 -19.83 -29.31
C ALA A 96 -21.75 -20.95 -28.46
N HIS A 97 -21.31 -21.12 -27.20
CA HIS A 97 -21.91 -22.11 -26.30
C HIS A 97 -23.37 -21.79 -25.95
N LYS A 98 -23.72 -20.51 -25.76
CA LYS A 98 -25.10 -20.09 -25.55
C LYS A 98 -25.99 -20.46 -26.75
N THR A 99 -25.56 -20.15 -27.97
CA THR A 99 -26.28 -20.54 -29.19
C THR A 99 -26.36 -22.06 -29.38
N ILE A 100 -25.34 -22.83 -29.02
CA ILE A 100 -25.39 -24.31 -29.09
C ILE A 100 -26.39 -24.87 -28.05
N ALA A 101 -26.42 -24.31 -26.84
CA ALA A 101 -27.38 -24.70 -25.81
C ALA A 101 -28.83 -24.35 -26.18
N GLU A 102 -29.05 -23.21 -26.84
CA GLU A 102 -30.36 -22.78 -27.38
C GLU A 102 -30.85 -23.70 -28.51
N VAL A 103 -29.94 -24.27 -29.32
CA VAL A 103 -30.27 -25.17 -30.45
C VAL A 103 -30.44 -26.64 -30.02
N PHE A 104 -29.80 -27.07 -28.91
CA PHE A 104 -29.87 -28.45 -28.41
C PHE A 104 -30.19 -28.52 -26.89
N PRO A 105 -31.45 -28.26 -26.48
CA PRO A 105 -31.81 -28.07 -25.07
C PRO A 105 -31.61 -29.27 -24.12
N ASN A 106 -31.42 -30.50 -24.64
CA ASN A 106 -31.49 -31.73 -23.84
C ASN A 106 -30.15 -32.48 -23.63
N GLN A 107 -28.98 -31.91 -23.95
CA GLN A 107 -27.69 -32.63 -23.79
C GLN A 107 -26.51 -31.87 -23.17
N VAL A 108 -26.66 -30.61 -22.70
CA VAL A 108 -25.54 -29.87 -22.09
C VAL A 108 -25.96 -29.17 -20.79
N PRO A 109 -25.44 -29.58 -19.62
CA PRO A 109 -25.55 -28.79 -18.39
C PRO A 109 -24.82 -27.43 -18.54
N LEU A 110 -25.48 -26.33 -18.17
CA LEU A 110 -24.82 -25.03 -18.06
C LEU A 110 -23.87 -25.03 -16.85
N ILE A 111 -22.58 -24.76 -17.08
CA ILE A 111 -21.53 -24.69 -16.03
C ILE A 111 -20.87 -23.29 -16.03
N PHE A 112 -21.63 -22.25 -16.39
CA PHE A 112 -21.29 -20.86 -16.08
C PHE A 112 -22.57 -20.18 -15.59
N GLY A 113 -22.58 -19.77 -14.33
CA GLY A 113 -23.75 -19.16 -13.69
C GLY A 113 -23.96 -17.73 -14.16
N ASP A 114 -25.21 -17.36 -14.42
CA ASP A 114 -25.62 -15.97 -14.52
C ASP A 114 -25.61 -15.34 -13.12
N ASP A 115 -24.65 -14.46 -12.86
CA ASP A 115 -24.58 -13.66 -11.64
C ASP A 115 -24.90 -12.19 -11.99
N GLN A 116 -26.19 -11.92 -12.20
CA GLN A 116 -26.76 -10.56 -12.25
C GLN A 116 -28.06 -10.50 -11.47
N SER A 117 -27.93 -10.20 -10.17
CA SER A 117 -29.07 -9.96 -9.29
C SER A 117 -29.67 -8.55 -9.49
N HIS A 118 -30.99 -8.51 -9.63
CA HIS A 118 -31.79 -7.29 -9.65
C HIS A 118 -31.57 -6.41 -8.41
N VAL A 119 -31.60 -5.09 -8.60
CA VAL A 119 -31.89 -4.11 -7.55
C VAL A 119 -33.11 -3.29 -7.96
N GLY A 120 -34.13 -3.24 -7.09
CA GLY A 120 -35.14 -2.15 -7.09
C GLY A 120 -36.61 -2.54 -7.21
N GLY A 121 -37.41 -2.16 -6.19
CA GLY A 121 -38.58 -1.30 -6.42
C GLY A 121 -40.01 -1.88 -6.38
N ALA A 122 -40.60 -1.90 -5.18
CA ALA A 122 -41.95 -1.42 -4.81
C ALA A 122 -43.25 -1.80 -5.59
N LEU A 123 -44.26 -2.28 -4.83
CA LEU A 123 -45.74 -2.10 -4.90
C LEU A 123 -46.35 -3.29 -4.10
N ALA A 124 -47.12 -3.19 -3.00
CA ALA A 124 -48.19 -2.29 -2.54
C ALA A 124 -49.62 -2.68 -3.03
N ASN A 125 -50.47 -3.00 -2.04
CA ASN A 125 -51.95 -2.96 -1.96
C ASN A 125 -52.75 -4.29 -2.00
N ASP A 126 -53.37 -4.56 -0.85
CA ASP A 126 -54.75 -5.01 -0.56
C ASP A 126 -55.43 -6.12 -1.40
N VAL A 127 -56.02 -7.10 -0.71
CA VAL A 127 -57.44 -7.08 -0.27
C VAL A 127 -57.74 -8.30 0.64
N ASP A 128 -58.19 -8.03 1.86
CA ASP A 128 -58.97 -8.91 2.76
C ASP A 128 -60.46 -8.45 2.60
N PRO A 129 -61.56 -9.23 2.84
CA PRO A 129 -61.79 -9.86 4.15
C PRO A 129 -62.73 -11.09 4.30
N GLN A 130 -62.86 -11.51 5.58
CA GLN A 130 -63.98 -12.21 6.25
C GLN A 130 -63.84 -13.72 6.57
N THR A 131 -63.41 -13.98 7.82
CA THR A 131 -63.99 -14.97 8.77
C THR A 131 -65.53 -14.86 8.88
N PRO A 132 -66.33 -15.88 9.29
CA PRO A 132 -66.12 -16.60 10.56
C PRO A 132 -66.54 -18.10 10.64
N VAL A 133 -66.39 -18.63 11.85
CA VAL A 133 -66.71 -19.98 12.34
C VAL A 133 -68.12 -19.98 12.97
N ASP A 134 -68.97 -21.00 12.73
CA ASP A 134 -69.55 -21.89 13.78
C ASP A 134 -70.67 -22.86 13.31
N LEU A 135 -70.83 -23.93 14.12
CA LEU A 135 -71.99 -24.82 14.37
C LEU A 135 -72.74 -25.58 13.24
N ASP A 136 -72.42 -26.89 13.16
CA ASP A 136 -73.21 -28.06 13.60
C ASP A 136 -74.74 -28.23 13.35
N GLU A 137 -75.11 -29.52 13.18
CA GLU A 137 -76.41 -30.20 13.32
C GLU A 137 -77.69 -29.69 12.62
N LEU A 138 -78.21 -30.45 11.63
CA LEU A 138 -79.37 -31.38 11.78
C LEU A 138 -79.89 -31.87 10.41
N GLN A 139 -80.35 -33.14 10.31
CA GLN A 139 -81.68 -33.46 9.79
C GLN A 139 -82.10 -34.93 10.05
N ASN A 140 -83.34 -35.09 10.52
CA ASN A 140 -84.04 -36.34 10.80
C ASN A 140 -85.16 -36.58 9.77
N ASP A 141 -85.96 -37.62 10.03
CA ASP A 141 -87.30 -37.95 9.48
C ASP A 141 -87.31 -38.99 8.31
N ALA A 142 -88.28 -39.93 8.21
CA ALA A 142 -89.53 -40.09 8.97
C ALA A 142 -90.17 -41.52 8.89
N LEU A 143 -90.88 -41.91 9.97
CA LEU A 143 -92.10 -42.78 10.03
C LEU A 143 -92.00 -44.28 9.65
N GLY A 144 -92.76 -45.23 10.25
CA GLY A 144 -93.71 -45.16 11.38
C GLY A 144 -94.52 -46.47 11.62
N PHE A 145 -95.32 -46.52 12.70
CA PHE A 145 -96.28 -47.58 13.17
C PHE A 145 -95.66 -48.86 13.82
N SER A 146 -95.90 -49.24 15.09
CA SER A 146 -97.13 -49.49 15.91
C SER A 146 -97.63 -50.96 15.83
N LEU A 147 -98.18 -51.63 16.86
CA LEU A 147 -98.29 -51.50 18.34
C LEU A 147 -98.94 -52.80 18.89
N SER A 148 -98.85 -53.11 20.20
CA SER A 148 -99.79 -53.97 20.99
C SER A 148 -99.74 -55.51 20.80
N HIS A 149 -100.33 -56.41 21.63
CA HIS A 149 -100.63 -56.45 23.09
C HIS A 149 -101.24 -57.83 23.50
N VAL A 150 -100.49 -58.63 24.28
CA VAL A 150 -100.89 -59.61 25.35
C VAL A 150 -101.91 -60.77 25.10
N HIS A 151 -101.69 -61.89 25.83
CA HIS A 151 -102.55 -63.11 26.02
C HIS A 151 -102.64 -64.06 24.80
N GLY A 152 -102.85 -65.39 24.92
CA GLY A 152 -102.96 -66.29 26.09
C GLY A 152 -103.86 -67.52 25.78
N VAL A 153 -103.72 -68.63 26.52
CA VAL A 153 -104.74 -69.70 26.73
C VAL A 153 -104.99 -70.76 25.62
N LYS A 154 -104.44 -71.98 25.85
CA LYS A 154 -105.11 -73.30 26.04
C LYS A 154 -105.98 -73.98 24.94
N LYS A 155 -106.03 -75.33 25.03
CA LYS A 155 -106.98 -76.33 24.44
C LYS A 155 -106.64 -76.86 23.04
N ASN A 156 -107.09 -78.04 22.57
CA ASN A 156 -107.58 -79.34 23.15
C ASN A 156 -107.79 -80.31 21.96
N ILE A 157 -107.46 -81.60 22.07
CA ILE A 157 -108.00 -82.76 21.31
C ILE A 157 -107.77 -83.99 22.25
N ASP A 158 -108.72 -84.75 22.84
CA ASP A 158 -110.04 -85.32 22.47
C ASP A 158 -109.89 -86.57 21.55
N PHE A 159 -110.46 -87.77 21.74
CA PHE A 159 -111.74 -88.31 22.25
C PHE A 159 -111.46 -89.59 23.11
N GLY A 160 -112.39 -90.30 23.76
CA GLY A 160 -113.85 -90.15 23.91
C GLY A 160 -114.55 -91.53 24.06
N GLU A 161 -115.26 -91.69 25.18
CA GLU A 161 -116.50 -92.47 25.43
C GLU A 161 -116.49 -94.02 25.36
N GLU A 162 -116.96 -94.81 26.34
CA GLU A 162 -118.20 -94.90 27.18
C GLU A 162 -119.26 -95.92 26.66
N PRO A 163 -120.22 -96.40 27.49
CA PRO A 163 -120.82 -97.75 27.39
C PRO A 163 -122.26 -97.70 26.78
N PRO A 164 -123.38 -98.31 27.27
CA PRO A 164 -123.66 -99.46 28.15
C PRO A 164 -124.77 -100.42 27.59
N PHE A 165 -125.33 -101.27 28.47
CA PHE A 165 -126.79 -101.51 28.67
C PHE A 165 -127.37 -102.96 28.62
N VAL A 166 -127.46 -103.56 29.82
CA VAL A 166 -128.55 -104.36 30.43
C VAL A 166 -129.61 -105.12 29.58
N SER A 167 -129.84 -106.42 29.87
CA SER A 167 -131.15 -106.98 30.39
C SER A 167 -131.54 -108.41 29.96
N ASN A 168 -131.72 -109.29 30.97
CA ASN A 168 -132.80 -110.28 31.21
C ASN A 168 -133.73 -110.79 30.07
N GLY A 169 -134.09 -112.10 30.12
CA GLY A 169 -135.52 -112.47 29.97
C GLY A 169 -135.99 -113.87 29.49
N LYS A 170 -135.98 -114.88 30.39
CA LYS A 170 -137.01 -115.94 30.61
C LYS A 170 -137.98 -116.48 29.50
N ALA A 171 -137.97 -117.83 29.40
CA ALA A 171 -139.11 -118.78 29.52
C ALA A 171 -140.09 -119.11 28.36
N ARG A 172 -140.48 -120.42 28.24
CA ARG A 172 -141.89 -120.95 28.39
C ARG A 172 -142.07 -122.47 28.13
N ARG A 173 -142.77 -123.17 29.07
CA ARG A 173 -143.73 -124.34 28.94
C ARG A 173 -143.22 -125.67 28.29
N GLY A 174 -143.75 -126.89 28.52
CA GLY A 174 -144.93 -127.42 29.26
C GLY A 174 -145.81 -128.33 28.34
N LEU A 175 -146.51 -129.42 28.73
CA LEU A 175 -146.87 -130.05 30.04
C LEU A 175 -147.34 -131.54 29.88
N ASN A 176 -147.02 -132.43 30.85
CA ASN A 176 -147.81 -133.58 31.36
C ASN A 176 -148.16 -134.79 30.41
N PHE A 177 -148.80 -135.93 30.78
CA PHE A 177 -149.57 -136.41 31.96
C PHE A 177 -149.37 -137.92 32.30
N ASN A 178 -149.82 -138.35 33.49
CA ASN A 178 -149.89 -139.73 34.00
C ASN A 178 -150.96 -140.62 33.33
N ASP A 179 -150.79 -141.94 33.43
CA ASP A 179 -151.73 -142.89 34.07
C ASP A 179 -150.95 -144.18 34.44
N GLY A 180 -151.39 -145.15 35.26
CA GLY A 180 -152.69 -145.43 35.90
C GLY A 180 -152.72 -146.93 36.24
N ASP A 181 -153.32 -147.35 37.36
CA ASP A 181 -153.08 -148.67 37.99
C ASP A 181 -154.42 -149.42 38.33
N VAL A 182 -154.35 -150.73 38.66
CA VAL A 182 -155.27 -151.50 39.55
C VAL A 182 -156.55 -152.27 39.04
N LYS A 183 -156.66 -153.58 39.46
CA LYS A 183 -157.83 -154.53 39.68
C LYS A 183 -158.68 -155.07 38.50
N ARG A 184 -159.24 -156.31 38.43
CA ARG A 184 -159.48 -157.53 39.29
C ARG A 184 -160.93 -157.78 39.80
N SER A 185 -161.61 -158.83 39.26
CA SER A 185 -162.88 -159.50 39.69
C SER A 185 -163.21 -160.69 38.73
N ASN A 186 -164.16 -161.66 38.91
CA ASN A 186 -164.67 -162.44 40.07
C ASN A 186 -165.34 -163.79 39.60
N GLU A 187 -165.90 -164.63 40.49
CA GLU A 187 -166.52 -165.98 40.29
C GLU A 187 -167.99 -166.01 39.70
N ARG A 188 -168.77 -167.11 39.48
CA ARG A 188 -168.80 -168.53 39.98
C ARG A 188 -169.40 -169.62 38.99
N ALA A 189 -170.32 -170.52 39.39
CA ALA A 189 -170.55 -171.87 38.78
C ALA A 189 -172.01 -172.39 38.61
N SER A 190 -172.27 -173.35 37.69
CA SER A 190 -173.03 -174.64 37.87
C SER A 190 -173.17 -175.48 36.55
N ASN A 191 -173.65 -176.75 36.64
CA ASN A 191 -173.86 -177.78 35.57
C ASN A 191 -174.72 -177.31 34.35
N GLU A 192 -174.73 -177.92 33.15
CA GLU A 192 -174.37 -179.30 32.71
C GLU A 192 -173.88 -179.37 31.22
N ARG A 193 -172.96 -180.30 30.90
CA ARG A 193 -172.49 -180.83 29.58
C ARG A 193 -172.27 -179.92 28.33
N ALA A 194 -170.97 -179.76 28.01
CA ALA A 194 -170.35 -180.03 26.68
C ALA A 194 -170.74 -179.20 25.43
N SER A 195 -170.39 -177.91 25.39
CA SER A 195 -169.90 -177.20 24.18
C SER A 195 -169.38 -175.80 24.54
N LYS A 196 -168.10 -175.66 24.94
CA LYS A 196 -167.54 -174.35 25.36
C LYS A 196 -166.01 -174.19 25.33
N ALA A 197 -165.26 -175.13 24.75
CA ALA A 197 -163.79 -175.14 24.83
C ALA A 197 -163.04 -174.57 23.61
N GLU A 198 -163.71 -174.35 22.46
CA GLU A 198 -163.02 -174.03 21.20
C GLU A 198 -162.85 -172.52 20.93
N ALA A 199 -163.59 -171.64 21.61
CA ALA A 199 -163.56 -170.20 21.34
C ALA A 199 -162.39 -169.45 22.00
N GLU A 200 -161.86 -169.91 23.14
CA GLU A 200 -160.77 -169.21 23.87
C GLU A 200 -159.39 -169.40 23.22
N VAL A 201 -159.18 -170.48 22.48
CA VAL A 201 -157.85 -170.82 21.90
C VAL A 201 -157.45 -169.87 20.75
N VAL A 202 -158.42 -169.28 20.05
CA VAL A 202 -158.14 -168.38 18.91
C VAL A 202 -157.60 -167.03 19.39
N ALA A 203 -158.17 -166.45 20.45
CA ALA A 203 -157.79 -165.11 20.95
C ALA A 203 -156.35 -165.03 21.48
N LEU A 204 -155.81 -166.13 22.01
CA LEU A 204 -154.44 -166.18 22.55
C LEU A 204 -153.36 -166.24 21.45
N ARG A 205 -153.67 -166.72 20.23
CA ARG A 205 -152.70 -166.76 19.12
C ARG A 205 -152.40 -165.38 18.56
N ASP A 206 -153.41 -164.56 18.33
CA ASP A 206 -153.24 -163.19 17.80
C ASP A 206 -152.43 -162.29 18.74
N SER A 207 -152.57 -162.50 20.06
CA SER A 207 -151.86 -161.73 21.08
C SER A 207 -150.35 -162.02 21.07
N LEU A 208 -149.95 -163.24 20.72
CA LEU A 208 -148.55 -163.69 20.71
C LEU A 208 -147.78 -163.11 19.51
N SER A 209 -148.38 -163.11 18.30
CA SER A 209 -147.77 -162.51 17.11
C SER A 209 -147.46 -161.02 17.26
N LYS A 210 -148.24 -160.29 18.07
CA LYS A 210 -148.05 -158.84 18.25
C LYS A 210 -146.82 -158.50 19.10
N MET A 211 -146.56 -159.27 20.16
CA MET A 211 -145.39 -159.09 21.03
C MET A 211 -144.07 -159.37 20.30
N GLU A 212 -144.07 -160.29 19.34
CA GLU A 212 -142.85 -160.69 18.62
C GLU A 212 -142.36 -159.57 17.67
N ALA A 213 -143.29 -158.85 17.03
CA ALA A 213 -142.98 -157.68 16.21
C ALA A 213 -142.43 -156.48 17.02
N GLU A 214 -142.92 -156.25 18.24
CA GLU A 214 -142.44 -155.16 19.11
C GLU A 214 -141.00 -155.40 19.61
N LYS A 215 -140.60 -156.66 19.79
CA LYS A 215 -139.22 -157.06 20.12
C LYS A 215 -138.25 -156.74 18.96
N GLU A 216 -138.60 -157.07 17.72
CA GLU A 216 -137.72 -156.80 16.57
C GLU A 216 -137.55 -155.31 16.29
N ALA A 217 -138.62 -154.52 16.42
CA ALA A 217 -138.57 -153.06 16.30
C ALA A 217 -137.61 -152.42 17.34
N SER A 218 -137.58 -152.96 18.56
CA SER A 218 -136.71 -152.48 19.64
C SER A 218 -135.23 -152.73 19.35
N LEU A 219 -134.87 -153.88 18.76
CA LEU A 219 -133.49 -154.19 18.38
C LEU A 219 -132.97 -153.28 17.25
N ALA A 220 -133.80 -152.99 16.25
CA ALA A 220 -133.44 -152.08 15.16
C ALA A 220 -133.10 -150.66 15.65
N GLN A 221 -133.80 -150.19 16.70
CA GLN A 221 -133.54 -148.88 17.30
C GLN A 221 -132.21 -148.82 18.06
N VAL A 222 -131.82 -149.91 18.75
CA VAL A 222 -130.50 -150.01 19.42
C VAL A 222 -129.36 -149.96 18.39
N GLY A 223 -129.51 -150.62 17.23
CA GLY A 223 -128.53 -150.56 16.14
C GLY A 223 -128.26 -149.13 15.65
N LYS A 224 -129.32 -148.35 15.38
CA LYS A 224 -129.20 -146.94 14.98
C LYS A 224 -128.53 -146.05 16.03
N ASN A 225 -128.77 -146.31 17.31
CA ASN A 225 -128.15 -145.55 18.39
C ASN A 225 -126.63 -145.81 18.47
N LEU A 226 -126.18 -147.05 18.21
CA LEU A 226 -124.77 -147.41 18.22
C LEU A 226 -124.00 -146.72 17.07
N GLU A 227 -124.56 -146.75 15.86
CA GLU A 227 -123.99 -146.09 14.66
C GLU A 227 -123.86 -144.57 14.87
N ARG A 228 -124.86 -143.95 15.51
CA ARG A 228 -124.81 -142.52 15.83
C ARG A 228 -123.73 -142.17 16.87
N LEU A 229 -123.45 -143.06 17.82
CA LEU A 229 -122.38 -142.88 18.81
C LEU A 229 -120.99 -142.91 18.16
N LEU A 230 -120.73 -143.89 17.28
CA LEU A 230 -119.47 -144.01 16.55
C LEU A 230 -119.20 -142.77 15.67
N ASN A 231 -120.23 -142.23 15.02
CA ASN A 231 -120.09 -140.98 14.27
C ASN A 231 -119.69 -139.81 15.19
N LEU A 232 -120.36 -139.61 16.33
CA LEU A 232 -120.02 -138.55 17.28
C LEU A 232 -118.60 -138.68 17.85
N GLU A 233 -118.14 -139.91 18.13
CA GLU A 233 -116.78 -140.17 18.59
C GLU A 233 -115.73 -139.82 17.52
N SER A 234 -116.03 -140.06 16.24
CA SER A 234 -115.19 -139.62 15.12
C SER A 234 -115.16 -138.09 14.97
N GLU A 235 -116.28 -137.40 15.20
CA GLU A 235 -116.34 -135.93 15.13
C GLU A 235 -115.60 -135.27 16.30
N ILE A 236 -115.69 -135.84 17.51
CA ILE A 236 -114.91 -135.42 18.68
C ILE A 236 -113.42 -135.60 18.40
N SER A 237 -113.01 -136.75 17.83
CA SER A 237 -111.61 -137.00 17.48
C SER A 237 -111.09 -135.97 16.47
N ARG A 238 -111.87 -135.68 15.42
CA ARG A 238 -111.56 -134.63 14.43
C ARG A 238 -111.46 -133.24 15.07
N ALA A 239 -112.39 -132.88 15.96
CA ALA A 239 -112.37 -131.61 16.67
C ALA A 239 -111.20 -131.49 17.67
N GLN A 240 -110.77 -132.60 18.27
CA GLN A 240 -109.55 -132.63 19.12
C GLN A 240 -108.29 -132.41 18.28
N GLU A 241 -108.18 -133.05 17.11
CA GLU A 241 -107.04 -132.85 16.20
C GLU A 241 -107.01 -131.40 15.64
N GLU A 242 -108.17 -130.85 15.27
CA GLU A 242 -108.30 -129.44 14.85
C GLU A 242 -107.94 -128.46 15.97
N SER A 243 -108.42 -128.69 17.19
CA SER A 243 -108.07 -127.90 18.39
C SER A 243 -106.56 -127.92 18.67
N ARG A 244 -105.94 -129.11 18.54
CA ARG A 244 -104.49 -129.28 18.68
C ARG A 244 -103.71 -128.51 17.62
N GLY A 245 -104.11 -128.62 16.34
CA GLY A 245 -103.50 -127.87 15.25
C GLY A 245 -103.67 -126.35 15.38
N LEU A 246 -104.78 -125.86 15.93
CA LEU A 246 -104.97 -124.44 16.27
C LEU A 246 -104.06 -124.00 17.42
N ASN A 247 -103.88 -124.84 18.46
CA ASN A 247 -103.00 -124.55 19.59
C ASN A 247 -101.51 -124.53 19.18
N ASP A 248 -101.08 -125.48 18.35
CA ASP A 248 -99.72 -125.51 17.79
C ASP A 248 -99.46 -124.27 16.89
N ARG A 249 -100.47 -123.84 16.13
CA ARG A 249 -100.41 -122.61 15.33
C ARG A 249 -100.37 -121.34 16.19
N ALA A 250 -101.09 -121.31 17.31
CA ALA A 250 -101.03 -120.21 18.28
C ALA A 250 -99.65 -120.12 18.92
N ALA A 251 -99.07 -121.25 19.35
CA ALA A 251 -97.71 -121.30 19.91
C ALA A 251 -96.64 -120.85 18.89
N SER A 252 -96.78 -121.22 17.62
CA SER A 252 -95.92 -120.71 16.54
C SER A 252 -96.03 -119.19 16.38
N ALA A 253 -97.25 -118.65 16.38
CA ALA A 253 -97.48 -117.22 16.27
C ALA A 253 -96.98 -116.43 17.51
N GLU A 254 -97.08 -116.99 18.71
CA GLU A 254 -96.50 -116.39 19.93
C GLU A 254 -94.97 -116.35 19.87
N ALA A 255 -94.33 -117.42 19.38
CA ALA A 255 -92.89 -117.43 19.15
C ALA A 255 -92.46 -116.40 18.10
N GLU A 256 -93.19 -116.26 16.99
CA GLU A 256 -92.97 -115.22 15.98
C GLU A 256 -93.11 -113.81 16.59
N ILE A 257 -94.17 -113.54 17.35
CA ILE A 257 -94.38 -112.26 18.05
C ILE A 257 -93.23 -111.97 19.03
N GLN A 258 -92.74 -112.96 19.76
CA GLN A 258 -91.62 -112.81 20.68
C GLN A 258 -90.32 -112.47 19.95
N THR A 259 -90.00 -113.16 18.86
CA THR A 259 -88.82 -112.81 18.03
C THR A 259 -88.94 -111.41 17.43
N LEU A 260 -90.13 -111.00 16.99
CA LEU A 260 -90.37 -109.65 16.47
C LEU A 260 -90.18 -108.58 17.56
N ARG A 261 -90.66 -108.79 18.79
CA ARG A 261 -90.40 -107.90 19.93
C ARG A 261 -88.90 -107.74 20.16
N GLU A 262 -88.16 -108.84 20.20
CA GLU A 262 -86.70 -108.81 20.37
C GLU A 262 -85.97 -108.11 19.22
N THR A 263 -86.49 -108.14 17.98
CA THR A 263 -85.94 -107.33 16.88
C THR A 263 -86.26 -105.85 17.01
N ILE A 264 -87.46 -105.50 17.50
CA ILE A 264 -87.86 -104.10 17.74
C ILE A 264 -87.00 -103.51 18.86
N ASP A 265 -86.81 -104.20 19.98
CA ASP A 265 -86.00 -103.72 21.10
C ASP A 265 -84.54 -103.48 20.68
N LYS A 266 -83.98 -104.37 19.84
CA LYS A 266 -82.64 -104.16 19.22
C LYS A 266 -82.62 -102.89 18.36
N LEU A 267 -83.55 -102.74 17.42
CA LEU A 267 -83.62 -101.56 16.55
C LEU A 267 -83.85 -100.25 17.32
N VAL A 268 -84.62 -100.27 18.41
CA VAL A 268 -84.79 -99.13 19.32
C VAL A 268 -83.47 -98.78 19.99
N SER A 269 -82.76 -99.76 20.57
CA SER A 269 -81.46 -99.53 21.20
C SER A 269 -80.39 -99.03 20.21
N GLU A 270 -80.40 -99.52 18.98
CA GLU A 270 -79.51 -99.06 17.91
C GLU A 270 -79.82 -97.61 17.54
N LYS A 271 -81.10 -97.26 17.36
CA LYS A 271 -81.57 -95.88 17.10
C LYS A 271 -81.19 -94.93 18.23
N GLU A 272 -81.39 -95.31 19.48
CA GLU A 272 -81.01 -94.49 20.65
C GLU A 272 -79.49 -94.30 20.73
N SER A 273 -78.71 -95.35 20.49
CA SER A 273 -77.25 -95.24 20.42
C SER A 273 -76.78 -94.36 19.26
N GLY A 274 -77.46 -94.41 18.11
CA GLY A 274 -77.21 -93.57 16.94
C GLY A 274 -77.56 -92.11 17.18
N PHE A 275 -78.70 -91.85 17.83
CA PHE A 275 -79.13 -90.51 18.23
C PHE A 275 -78.14 -89.88 19.22
N LEU A 276 -77.70 -90.63 20.23
CA LEU A 276 -76.71 -90.14 21.19
C LEU A 276 -75.35 -89.82 20.52
N ARG A 277 -74.88 -90.67 19.59
CA ARG A 277 -73.69 -90.38 18.78
C ARG A 277 -73.88 -89.12 17.92
N TYR A 278 -75.05 -88.95 17.30
CA TYR A 278 -75.36 -87.77 16.48
C TYR A 278 -75.39 -86.49 17.33
N GLN A 279 -76.00 -86.52 18.52
CA GLN A 279 -75.99 -85.42 19.47
C GLN A 279 -74.57 -85.07 19.95
N GLN A 280 -73.72 -86.06 20.21
CA GLN A 280 -72.31 -85.84 20.54
C GLN A 280 -71.51 -85.24 19.36
N CYS A 281 -71.81 -85.63 18.12
CA CYS A 281 -71.21 -85.01 16.93
C CYS A 281 -71.65 -83.55 16.78
N LEU A 282 -72.93 -83.24 16.98
CA LEU A 282 -73.44 -81.87 16.94
C LEU A 282 -72.78 -80.98 18.01
N GLN A 283 -72.63 -81.48 19.24
CA GLN A 283 -71.95 -80.71 20.30
C GLN A 283 -70.50 -80.41 19.92
N LYS A 284 -69.75 -81.41 19.43
CA LYS A 284 -68.36 -81.21 18.98
C LYS A 284 -68.26 -80.20 17.83
N ILE A 285 -69.24 -80.18 16.92
CA ILE A 285 -69.29 -79.18 15.84
C ILE A 285 -69.52 -77.79 16.42
N ALA A 286 -70.49 -77.62 17.32
CA ALA A 286 -70.76 -76.33 17.98
C ALA A 286 -69.54 -75.82 18.78
N ASP A 287 -68.86 -76.69 19.53
CA ASP A 287 -67.65 -76.34 20.28
C ASP A 287 -66.50 -75.90 19.34
N LEU A 288 -66.35 -76.57 18.18
CA LEU A 288 -65.37 -76.22 17.16
C LEU A 288 -65.73 -74.93 16.43
N GLU A 289 -66.99 -74.71 16.08
CA GLU A 289 -67.50 -73.47 15.46
C GLU A 289 -67.29 -72.27 16.40
N GLN A 290 -67.57 -72.43 17.70
CA GLN A 290 -67.29 -71.42 18.71
C GLN A 290 -65.78 -71.17 18.82
N GLY A 291 -64.95 -72.22 18.88
CA GLY A 291 -63.49 -72.10 18.93
C GLY A 291 -62.91 -71.41 17.69
N ILE A 292 -63.42 -71.70 16.49
CA ILE A 292 -63.04 -71.05 15.23
C ILE A 292 -63.47 -69.58 15.25
N SER A 293 -64.68 -69.26 15.70
CA SER A 293 -65.19 -67.88 15.82
C SER A 293 -64.37 -67.01 16.79
N VAL A 294 -64.02 -67.56 17.97
CA VAL A 294 -63.16 -66.88 18.95
C VAL A 294 -61.73 -66.71 18.40
N ASN A 295 -61.17 -67.72 17.75
CA ASN A 295 -59.84 -67.59 17.14
C ASN A 295 -59.83 -66.62 15.95
N ALA A 296 -60.87 -66.60 15.11
CA ALA A 296 -61.01 -65.66 14.00
C ALA A 296 -61.10 -64.22 14.50
N SER A 297 -61.99 -63.94 15.45
CA SER A 297 -62.12 -62.59 16.04
C SER A 297 -60.84 -62.13 16.77
N LYS A 298 -60.10 -63.05 17.41
CA LYS A 298 -58.77 -62.77 17.97
C LYS A 298 -57.73 -62.45 16.89
N VAL A 299 -57.62 -63.26 15.85
CA VAL A 299 -56.68 -63.04 14.72
C VAL A 299 -57.00 -61.75 13.98
N GLU A 300 -58.28 -61.41 13.79
CA GLU A 300 -58.67 -60.12 13.24
C GLU A 300 -58.30 -58.94 14.15
N ALA A 301 -58.46 -59.09 15.47
CA ALA A 301 -58.06 -58.05 16.43
C ALA A 301 -56.55 -57.83 16.43
N GLU A 302 -55.76 -58.90 16.42
CA GLU A 302 -54.29 -58.86 16.28
C GLU A 302 -53.88 -58.27 14.92
N THR A 303 -54.55 -58.64 13.83
CA THR A 303 -54.30 -58.07 12.49
C THR A 303 -54.65 -56.58 12.43
N ARG A 304 -55.73 -56.14 13.08
CA ARG A 304 -56.10 -54.72 13.19
C ARG A 304 -55.07 -53.94 14.03
N ALA A 305 -54.61 -54.50 15.15
CA ALA A 305 -53.57 -53.89 15.98
C ALA A 305 -52.24 -53.76 15.22
N LEU A 306 -51.81 -54.81 14.50
CA LEU A 306 -50.60 -54.77 13.69
C LEU A 306 -50.68 -53.75 12.54
N LYS A 307 -51.84 -53.65 11.87
CA LYS A 307 -52.09 -52.60 10.85
C LYS A 307 -52.00 -51.19 11.43
N GLN A 308 -52.54 -50.96 12.63
CA GLN A 308 -52.44 -49.67 13.32
C GLN A 308 -50.99 -49.35 13.73
N SER A 309 -50.24 -50.33 14.24
CA SER A 309 -48.83 -50.11 14.57
C SER A 309 -47.95 -49.88 13.34
N LEU A 310 -48.25 -50.55 12.21
CA LEU A 310 -47.56 -50.33 10.94
C LEU A 310 -47.81 -48.91 10.42
N ALA A 311 -49.09 -48.49 10.36
CA ALA A 311 -49.45 -47.14 9.91
C ALA A 311 -48.80 -46.06 10.79
N LYS A 312 -48.76 -46.26 12.11
CA LYS A 312 -48.04 -45.36 13.02
C LYS A 312 -46.52 -45.34 12.75
N ALA A 313 -45.90 -46.50 12.56
CA ALA A 313 -44.48 -46.58 12.23
C ALA A 313 -44.15 -45.92 10.89
N GLU A 314 -45.04 -45.99 9.90
CA GLU A 314 -44.91 -45.29 8.62
C GLU A 314 -45.01 -43.77 8.78
N THR A 315 -45.96 -43.25 9.57
CA THR A 315 -46.05 -41.82 9.87
C THR A 315 -44.85 -41.30 10.67
N ASP A 316 -44.40 -42.06 11.67
CA ASP A 316 -43.23 -41.73 12.48
C ASP A 316 -41.95 -41.71 11.62
N LYS A 317 -41.81 -42.66 10.68
CA LYS A 317 -40.71 -42.70 9.71
C LYS A 317 -40.72 -41.51 8.75
N GLU A 318 -41.88 -41.12 8.19
CA GLU A 318 -41.93 -39.97 7.27
C GLU A 318 -41.70 -38.65 8.02
N ALA A 319 -42.20 -38.50 9.26
CA ALA A 319 -41.88 -37.37 10.12
C ALA A 319 -40.36 -37.25 10.38
N ALA A 320 -39.69 -38.37 10.70
CA ALA A 320 -38.24 -38.41 10.87
C ALA A 320 -37.48 -38.08 9.57
N LEU A 321 -37.97 -38.51 8.40
CA LEU A 321 -37.39 -38.15 7.10
C LEU A 321 -37.56 -36.66 6.77
N VAL A 322 -38.69 -36.05 7.10
CA VAL A 322 -38.89 -34.59 6.96
C VAL A 322 -37.91 -33.82 7.85
N GLN A 323 -37.77 -34.20 9.13
CA GLN A 323 -36.79 -33.61 10.04
C GLN A 323 -35.35 -33.79 9.53
N TYR A 324 -34.99 -34.97 9.01
CA TYR A 324 -33.66 -35.21 8.43
C TYR A 324 -33.38 -34.31 7.21
N ARG A 325 -34.36 -34.15 6.30
CA ARG A 325 -34.25 -33.24 5.14
C ARG A 325 -34.06 -31.79 5.61
N GLU A 326 -34.78 -31.36 6.64
CA GLU A 326 -34.66 -30.02 7.21
C GLU A 326 -33.30 -29.79 7.88
N CYS A 327 -32.83 -30.72 8.71
CA CYS A 327 -31.47 -30.72 9.27
C CYS A 327 -30.38 -30.70 8.19
N SER A 328 -30.54 -31.48 7.12
CA SER A 328 -29.59 -31.44 5.99
C SER A 328 -29.57 -30.08 5.32
N LYS A 329 -30.73 -29.42 5.15
CA LYS A 329 -30.83 -28.07 4.58
C LYS A 329 -30.21 -27.02 5.49
N THR A 330 -30.42 -27.10 6.82
CA THR A 330 -29.81 -26.15 7.77
C THR A 330 -28.29 -26.33 7.85
N ILE A 331 -27.79 -27.57 7.83
CA ILE A 331 -26.35 -27.87 7.73
C ILE A 331 -25.74 -27.24 6.48
N SER A 332 -26.29 -27.49 5.28
CA SER A 332 -25.75 -26.89 4.04
C SER A 332 -25.74 -25.35 4.06
N ASN A 333 -26.74 -24.75 4.71
CA ASN A 333 -26.84 -23.29 4.85
C ASN A 333 -25.82 -22.73 5.87
N LEU A 334 -25.47 -23.51 6.90
CA LEU A 334 -24.41 -23.18 7.86
C LEU A 334 -23.02 -23.39 7.27
N GLU A 335 -22.79 -24.46 6.50
CA GLU A 335 -21.53 -24.71 5.78
C GLU A 335 -21.22 -23.58 4.79
N GLU A 336 -22.22 -23.08 4.05
CA GLU A 336 -22.03 -21.98 3.12
C GLU A 336 -21.78 -20.64 3.83
N ARG A 337 -22.42 -20.41 4.99
CA ARG A 337 -22.12 -19.25 5.84
C ARG A 337 -20.72 -19.33 6.46
N LEU A 338 -20.28 -20.53 6.84
CA LEU A 338 -18.93 -20.79 7.35
C LEU A 338 -17.90 -20.49 6.26
N ARG A 339 -18.07 -21.04 5.05
CA ARG A 339 -17.20 -20.80 3.89
C ARG A 339 -17.02 -19.31 3.59
N LYS A 340 -18.11 -18.53 3.64
CA LYS A 340 -18.06 -17.08 3.44
C LYS A 340 -17.29 -16.37 4.56
N ALA A 341 -17.55 -16.71 5.82
CA ALA A 341 -16.83 -16.16 6.96
C ALA A 341 -15.33 -16.51 6.94
N GLU A 342 -14.96 -17.71 6.48
CA GLU A 342 -13.57 -18.14 6.28
C GLU A 342 -12.87 -17.36 5.15
N GLU A 343 -13.57 -17.07 4.06
CA GLU A 343 -13.05 -16.23 2.96
C GLU A 343 -12.85 -14.78 3.42
N ASP A 344 -13.85 -14.20 4.10
CA ASP A 344 -13.76 -12.85 4.67
C ASP A 344 -12.62 -12.75 5.69
N ALA A 345 -12.46 -13.75 6.56
CA ALA A 345 -11.35 -13.82 7.51
C ALA A 345 -9.99 -13.91 6.80
N ARG A 346 -9.88 -14.68 5.70
CA ARG A 346 -8.66 -14.75 4.89
C ARG A 346 -8.32 -13.42 4.24
N LEU A 347 -9.31 -12.73 3.66
CA LEU A 347 -9.14 -11.42 3.05
C LEU A 347 -8.75 -10.34 4.07
N ILE A 348 -9.28 -10.41 5.30
CA ILE A 348 -8.86 -9.54 6.41
C ILE A 348 -7.42 -9.85 6.82
N ASN A 349 -7.04 -11.13 6.94
CA ASN A 349 -5.68 -11.53 7.26
C ASN A 349 -4.67 -11.07 6.19
N GLU A 350 -4.95 -11.27 4.90
CA GLU A 350 -4.10 -10.76 3.82
C GLU A 350 -3.93 -9.23 3.85
N ARG A 351 -4.97 -8.48 4.24
CA ARG A 351 -4.89 -7.02 4.40
C ARG A 351 -4.05 -6.66 5.63
N ALA A 352 -4.17 -7.40 6.72
CA ALA A 352 -3.35 -7.21 7.91
C ALA A 352 -1.86 -7.48 7.61
N GLU A 353 -1.53 -8.58 6.94
CA GLU A 353 -0.15 -8.91 6.53
C GLU A 353 0.47 -7.84 5.60
N LYS A 354 -0.31 -7.31 4.64
CA LYS A 354 0.11 -6.20 3.77
C LYS A 354 0.37 -4.92 4.59
N ALA A 355 -0.53 -4.58 5.51
CA ALA A 355 -0.36 -3.43 6.40
C ALA A 355 0.83 -3.59 7.36
N GLU A 356 1.08 -4.79 7.90
CA GLU A 356 2.28 -5.07 8.71
C GLU A 356 3.58 -4.92 7.92
N LEU A 357 3.61 -5.36 6.67
CA LEU A 357 4.75 -5.17 5.77
C LEU A 357 4.99 -3.67 5.49
N GLU A 358 3.92 -2.91 5.22
CA GLU A 358 3.99 -1.46 5.04
C GLU A 358 4.49 -0.75 6.30
N VAL A 359 3.95 -1.08 7.48
CA VAL A 359 4.41 -0.55 8.78
C VAL A 359 5.89 -0.89 9.03
N LYS A 360 6.33 -2.11 8.69
CA LYS A 360 7.74 -2.52 8.81
C LYS A 360 8.66 -1.71 7.88
N ASN A 361 8.23 -1.48 6.63
CA ASN A 361 8.96 -0.65 5.67
C ASN A 361 9.01 0.82 6.13
N LEU A 362 7.88 1.39 6.56
CA LEU A 362 7.80 2.74 7.10
C LEU A 362 8.70 2.91 8.33
N LYS A 363 8.74 1.92 9.24
CA LYS A 363 9.65 1.92 10.39
C LYS A 363 11.12 1.96 9.96
N GLN A 364 11.51 1.21 8.93
CA GLN A 364 12.86 1.27 8.37
C GLN A 364 13.18 2.62 7.72
N THR A 365 12.23 3.24 7.01
CA THR A 365 12.44 4.59 6.45
C THR A 365 12.55 5.66 7.54
N VAL A 366 11.76 5.55 8.62
CA VAL A 366 11.85 6.46 9.77
C VAL A 366 13.19 6.31 10.49
N SER A 367 13.70 5.10 10.70
CA SER A 367 15.05 4.90 11.26
C SER A 367 16.14 5.59 10.42
N LYS A 368 16.13 5.41 9.09
CA LYS A 368 17.09 6.07 8.20
C LYS A 368 16.97 7.60 8.25
N LEU A 369 15.75 8.13 8.26
CA LEU A 369 15.53 9.58 8.37
C LEU A 369 15.98 10.15 9.73
N ILE A 370 15.95 9.37 10.80
CA ILE A 370 16.51 9.75 12.11
C ILE A 370 18.04 9.78 12.02
N GLU A 371 18.68 8.74 11.46
CA GLU A 371 20.13 8.68 11.24
C GLU A 371 20.62 9.87 10.37
N ASP A 372 19.95 10.15 9.25
CA ASP A 372 20.25 11.29 8.36
C ASP A 372 20.05 12.64 9.07
N LYS A 373 19.02 12.77 9.91
CA LYS A 373 18.77 13.97 10.72
C LYS A 373 19.88 14.18 11.75
N GLU A 374 20.25 13.13 12.50
CA GLU A 374 21.32 13.19 13.51
C GLU A 374 22.69 13.51 12.88
N ALA A 375 22.99 12.93 11.72
CA ALA A 375 24.18 13.26 10.94
C ALA A 375 24.18 14.74 10.47
N SER A 376 23.04 15.24 10.00
CA SER A 376 22.88 16.64 9.58
C SER A 376 22.98 17.61 10.76
N GLU A 377 22.43 17.25 11.92
CA GLU A 377 22.48 18.02 13.16
C GLU A 377 23.93 18.10 13.70
N LEU A 378 24.68 16.98 13.62
CA LEU A 378 26.11 16.96 13.95
C LEU A 378 26.94 17.85 13.00
N GLN A 379 26.68 17.80 11.69
CA GLN A 379 27.34 18.68 10.71
C GLN A 379 27.02 20.16 10.98
N TYR A 380 25.77 20.48 11.31
CA TYR A 380 25.37 21.84 11.66
C TYR A 380 26.10 22.36 12.92
N GLN A 381 26.24 21.53 13.95
CA GLN A 381 27.04 21.86 15.15
C GLN A 381 28.53 22.06 14.82
N GLN A 382 29.11 21.25 13.94
CA GLN A 382 30.49 21.44 13.46
C GLN A 382 30.64 22.79 12.75
N CYS A 383 29.72 23.15 11.86
CA CYS A 383 29.68 24.45 11.19
C CYS A 383 29.56 25.61 12.18
N LEU A 384 28.69 25.51 13.20
CA LEU A 384 28.57 26.53 14.25
C LEU A 384 29.89 26.74 15.01
N ASN A 385 30.59 25.67 15.37
CA ASN A 385 31.88 25.75 16.05
C ASN A 385 32.96 26.42 15.17
N VAL A 386 33.00 26.10 13.87
CA VAL A 386 33.90 26.76 12.92
C VAL A 386 33.57 28.24 12.76
N ILE A 387 32.28 28.61 12.71
CA ILE A 387 31.85 30.02 12.66
C ILE A 387 32.26 30.76 13.94
N ALA A 388 32.17 30.14 15.11
CA ALA A 388 32.60 30.73 16.38
C ALA A 388 34.12 30.98 16.42
N ASP A 389 34.93 30.00 16.00
CA ASP A 389 36.39 30.13 15.88
C ASP A 389 36.81 31.21 14.86
N LEU A 390 36.19 31.23 13.67
CA LEU A 390 36.43 32.27 12.68
C LEU A 390 36.03 33.67 13.18
N LYS A 391 34.92 33.77 13.94
CA LYS A 391 34.49 35.04 14.55
C LYS A 391 35.48 35.55 15.60
N LEU A 392 36.06 34.64 16.40
CA LEU A 392 37.11 34.99 17.37
C LEU A 392 38.39 35.45 16.66
N LYS A 393 38.81 34.74 15.60
CA LYS A 393 39.97 35.11 14.78
C LYS A 393 39.79 36.47 14.10
N LEU A 394 38.59 36.75 13.56
CA LEU A 394 38.26 38.05 12.98
C LEU A 394 38.30 39.18 14.04
N TYR A 395 37.82 38.92 15.25
CA TYR A 395 37.89 39.89 16.34
C TYR A 395 39.34 40.24 16.70
N HIS A 396 40.21 39.25 16.89
CA HIS A 396 41.62 39.49 17.18
C HIS A 396 42.38 40.18 16.03
N ALA A 397 42.11 39.80 14.78
CA ALA A 397 42.68 40.48 13.61
C ALA A 397 42.21 41.94 13.51
N GLN A 398 40.95 42.23 13.90
CA GLN A 398 40.42 43.58 13.97
C GLN A 398 41.10 44.39 15.10
N GLU A 399 41.25 43.83 16.30
CA GLU A 399 41.98 44.48 17.42
C GLU A 399 43.43 44.78 17.04
N GLU A 400 44.11 43.86 16.36
CA GLU A 400 45.48 44.05 15.87
C GLU A 400 45.56 45.14 14.79
N THR A 401 44.63 45.15 13.84
CA THR A 401 44.54 46.21 12.82
C THR A 401 44.31 47.59 13.46
N GLN A 402 43.43 47.67 14.48
CA GLN A 402 43.20 48.91 15.23
C GLN A 402 44.45 49.37 15.98
N ARG A 403 45.16 48.45 16.66
CA ARG A 403 46.41 48.72 17.37
C ARG A 403 47.49 49.28 16.43
N LEU A 404 47.70 48.62 15.29
CA LEU A 404 48.66 49.06 14.26
C LEU A 404 48.25 50.39 13.61
N SER A 405 46.94 50.67 13.48
CA SER A 405 46.46 51.97 13.00
C SER A 405 46.81 53.09 13.97
N SER A 406 46.61 52.90 15.28
CA SER A 406 47.00 53.90 16.29
C SER A 406 48.51 54.09 16.36
N GLU A 407 49.30 53.02 16.27
CA GLU A 407 50.77 53.11 16.21
C GLU A 407 51.25 53.86 14.95
N LEU A 408 50.62 53.62 13.79
CA LEU A 408 50.89 54.35 12.56
C LEU A 408 50.51 55.83 12.67
N GLU A 409 49.39 56.17 13.31
CA GLU A 409 48.99 57.56 13.56
C GLU A 409 50.01 58.30 14.44
N ASP A 410 50.51 57.66 15.50
CA ASP A 410 51.57 58.19 16.37
C ASP A 410 52.89 58.39 15.61
N GLU A 411 53.32 57.43 14.80
CA GLU A 411 54.54 57.57 13.97
C GLU A 411 54.37 58.63 12.87
N VAL A 412 53.20 58.74 12.25
CA VAL A 412 52.89 59.83 11.30
C VAL A 412 52.92 61.19 12.00
N ALA A 413 52.45 61.30 13.25
CA ALA A 413 52.55 62.54 14.02
C ALA A 413 54.02 62.90 14.34
N LYS A 414 54.84 61.93 14.75
CA LYS A 414 56.29 62.12 14.96
C LYS A 414 57.01 62.53 13.68
N LEU A 415 56.67 61.90 12.56
CA LEU A 415 57.24 62.21 11.24
C LEU A 415 56.90 63.64 10.83
N LYS A 416 55.62 64.05 10.91
CA LYS A 416 55.21 65.45 10.64
C LYS A 416 55.94 66.46 11.51
N PHE A 417 56.08 66.20 12.81
CA PHE A 417 56.87 67.07 13.70
C PHE A 417 58.35 67.17 13.26
N SER A 418 58.94 66.07 12.78
CA SER A 418 60.30 66.09 12.24
C SER A 418 60.41 66.82 10.89
N GLU A 419 59.38 66.71 10.04
CA GLU A 419 59.27 67.41 8.76
C GLU A 419 59.13 68.92 8.96
N GLU A 420 58.27 69.36 9.88
CA GLU A 420 58.15 70.76 10.30
C GLU A 420 59.50 71.31 10.81
N LYS A 421 60.23 70.53 11.60
CA LYS A 421 61.59 70.90 12.05
C LYS A 421 62.57 71.02 10.88
N CYS A 422 62.52 70.12 9.90
CA CYS A 422 63.32 70.20 8.69
C CYS A 422 63.00 71.47 7.88
N ILE A 423 61.71 71.80 7.70
CA ILE A 423 61.26 73.03 7.02
C ILE A 423 61.78 74.30 7.74
N VAL A 424 61.76 74.31 9.08
CA VAL A 424 62.32 75.44 9.87
C VAL A 424 63.83 75.55 9.68
N LEU A 425 64.57 74.44 9.70
CA LEU A 425 66.01 74.42 9.45
C LEU A 425 66.35 74.85 8.00
N GLU A 426 65.57 74.43 7.02
CA GLU A 426 65.74 74.80 5.61
C GLU A 426 65.54 76.31 5.41
N ARG A 427 64.47 76.89 5.96
CA ARG A 427 64.26 78.36 5.97
C ARG A 427 65.41 79.10 6.66
N SER A 428 65.89 78.59 7.79
CA SER A 428 67.05 79.19 8.48
C SER A 428 68.32 79.12 7.62
N ASN A 429 68.52 78.05 6.87
CA ASN A 429 69.67 77.89 5.97
C ASN A 429 69.55 78.83 4.76
N GLN A 430 68.36 78.96 4.16
CA GLN A 430 68.08 79.93 3.09
C GLN A 430 68.33 81.39 3.54
N ASN A 431 67.98 81.73 4.78
CA ASN A 431 68.29 83.04 5.37
C ASN A 431 69.81 83.25 5.52
N LEU A 432 70.54 82.28 6.06
CA LEU A 432 72.00 82.35 6.21
C LEU A 432 72.72 82.46 4.85
N HIS A 433 72.24 81.76 3.83
CA HIS A 433 72.73 81.94 2.45
C HIS A 433 72.48 83.36 1.94
N SER A 434 71.28 83.91 2.16
CA SER A 434 70.95 85.29 1.77
C SER A 434 71.82 86.34 2.49
N GLU A 435 72.14 86.11 3.77
CA GLU A 435 73.08 86.95 4.53
C GLU A 435 74.52 86.83 4.00
N LEU A 436 74.97 85.61 3.67
CA LEU A 436 76.29 85.36 3.09
C LEU A 436 76.43 86.04 1.73
N ASP A 437 75.43 85.95 0.85
CA ASP A 437 75.43 86.60 -0.46
C ASP A 437 75.49 88.14 -0.32
N CYS A 438 74.75 88.71 0.63
CA CYS A 438 74.82 90.14 0.96
C CYS A 438 76.22 90.56 1.50
N LEU A 439 76.89 89.69 2.26
CA LEU A 439 78.26 89.94 2.72
C LEU A 439 79.28 89.80 1.59
N LEU A 440 79.10 88.84 0.67
CA LEU A 440 79.93 88.69 -0.53
C LEU A 440 79.79 89.89 -1.46
N GLU A 441 78.58 90.41 -1.66
CA GLU A 441 78.34 91.65 -2.41
C GLU A 441 79.05 92.85 -1.77
N LYS A 442 78.96 93.00 -0.43
CA LYS A 442 79.69 94.06 0.30
C LYS A 442 81.21 93.92 0.17
N LEU A 443 81.74 92.69 0.25
CA LEU A 443 83.15 92.40 0.06
C LEU A 443 83.60 92.69 -1.38
N GLY A 444 82.80 92.34 -2.38
CA GLY A 444 83.02 92.69 -3.78
C GLY A 444 83.11 94.20 -3.98
N ASN A 445 82.14 94.96 -3.48
CA ASN A 445 82.14 96.42 -3.50
C ASN A 445 83.33 97.05 -2.76
N GLN A 446 83.80 96.44 -1.65
CA GLN A 446 85.01 96.89 -0.95
C GLN A 446 86.29 96.57 -1.74
N ASN A 447 86.35 95.41 -2.37
CA ASN A 447 87.49 95.00 -3.20
C ASN A 447 87.57 95.85 -4.48
N GLU A 448 86.45 96.19 -5.11
CA GLU A 448 86.40 97.13 -6.23
C GLU A 448 86.99 98.50 -5.80
N LYS A 449 86.49 99.09 -4.70
CA LYS A 449 87.07 100.33 -4.12
C LYS A 449 88.55 100.21 -3.79
N LEU A 450 89.00 99.06 -3.28
CA LEU A 450 90.42 98.81 -3.02
C LEU A 450 91.23 98.79 -4.33
N THR A 451 90.71 98.17 -5.39
CA THR A 451 91.34 98.19 -6.71
C THR A 451 91.33 99.60 -7.33
N GLU A 452 90.26 100.38 -7.19
CA GLU A 452 90.24 101.80 -7.59
C GLU A 452 91.36 102.56 -6.90
N LYS A 453 91.46 102.47 -5.57
CA LYS A 453 92.54 103.10 -4.77
C LYS A 453 93.93 102.62 -5.17
N GLN A 454 94.08 101.34 -5.51
CA GLN A 454 95.34 100.80 -6.04
C GLN A 454 95.67 101.41 -7.42
N THR A 455 94.69 101.61 -8.31
CA THR A 455 94.95 102.30 -9.59
C THR A 455 95.26 103.78 -9.42
N GLU A 456 94.62 104.47 -8.48
CA GLU A 456 94.98 105.85 -8.09
C GLU A 456 96.41 105.91 -7.56
N LEU A 457 96.80 104.98 -6.69
CA LEU A 457 98.17 104.90 -6.15
C LEU A 457 99.21 104.66 -7.26
N VAL A 458 98.93 103.76 -8.21
CA VAL A 458 99.80 103.52 -9.38
C VAL A 458 99.91 104.76 -10.28
N LYS A 459 98.80 105.48 -10.51
CA LYS A 459 98.82 106.77 -11.24
C LYS A 459 99.67 107.80 -10.50
N LEU A 460 99.47 107.98 -9.19
CA LEU A 460 100.24 108.91 -8.37
C LEU A 460 101.73 108.58 -8.35
N TRP A 461 102.09 107.30 -8.20
CA TRP A 461 103.48 106.84 -8.26
C TRP A 461 104.11 107.13 -9.63
N SER A 462 103.35 106.96 -10.72
CA SER A 462 103.80 107.30 -12.08
C SER A 462 104.02 108.81 -12.25
N CYS A 463 103.14 109.65 -11.69
CA CYS A 463 103.34 111.11 -11.66
C CYS A 463 104.57 111.51 -10.83
N VAL A 464 104.79 110.91 -9.66
CA VAL A 464 105.98 111.16 -8.83
C VAL A 464 107.25 110.76 -9.56
N GLN A 465 107.27 109.62 -10.25
CA GLN A 465 108.42 109.19 -11.05
C GLN A 465 108.67 110.13 -12.24
N GLN A 466 107.62 110.68 -12.86
CA GLN A 466 107.74 111.68 -13.93
C GLN A 466 108.28 113.02 -13.42
N GLU A 467 107.81 113.51 -12.26
CA GLU A 467 108.35 114.72 -11.64
C GLU A 467 109.79 114.52 -11.14
N HIS A 468 110.15 113.31 -10.67
CA HIS A 468 111.55 112.99 -10.35
C HIS A 468 112.44 113.02 -11.60
N LEU A 469 111.97 112.47 -12.74
CA LEU A 469 112.69 112.56 -14.01
C LEU A 469 112.87 114.02 -14.46
N ARG A 470 111.82 114.85 -14.37
CA ARG A 470 111.89 116.30 -14.64
C ARG A 470 112.84 117.03 -13.71
N PHE A 471 112.86 116.66 -12.42
CA PHE A 471 113.82 117.21 -11.46
C PHE A 471 115.25 116.84 -11.86
N GLN A 472 115.50 115.59 -12.27
CA GLN A 472 116.80 115.15 -12.75
C GLN A 472 117.22 115.87 -14.05
N GLU A 473 116.30 116.05 -15.00
CA GLU A 473 116.50 116.87 -16.20
C GLU A 473 116.87 118.32 -15.82
N ALA A 474 116.12 118.94 -14.92
CA ALA A 474 116.40 120.29 -14.41
C ALA A 474 117.74 120.38 -13.66
N GLU A 475 118.12 119.35 -12.90
CA GLU A 475 119.40 119.28 -12.21
C GLU A 475 120.57 119.14 -13.22
N THR A 476 120.43 118.32 -14.27
CA THR A 476 121.44 118.26 -15.34
C THR A 476 121.53 119.58 -16.11
N ALA A 477 120.41 120.27 -16.35
CA ALA A 477 120.41 121.61 -16.94
C ALA A 477 121.06 122.66 -16.01
N PHE A 478 120.87 122.54 -14.70
CA PHE A 478 121.55 123.38 -13.72
C PHE A 478 123.06 123.13 -13.69
N GLN A 479 123.50 121.87 -13.76
CA GLN A 479 124.91 121.50 -13.86
C GLN A 479 125.57 122.03 -15.15
N THR A 480 124.89 121.97 -16.30
CA THR A 480 125.43 122.56 -17.55
C THR A 480 125.46 124.08 -17.50
N LEU A 481 124.47 124.74 -16.90
CA LEU A 481 124.51 126.19 -16.64
C LEU A 481 125.66 126.58 -15.70
N GLN A 482 125.92 125.78 -14.65
CA GLN A 482 127.04 126.00 -13.74
C GLN A 482 128.40 125.84 -14.46
N GLN A 483 128.52 124.86 -15.37
CA GLN A 483 129.71 124.68 -16.20
C GLN A 483 129.91 125.85 -17.18
N LEU A 484 128.85 126.31 -17.84
CA LEU A 484 128.87 127.51 -18.70
C LEU A 484 129.20 128.79 -17.90
N GLN A 485 128.75 128.88 -16.63
CA GLN A 485 129.13 129.97 -15.74
C GLN A 485 130.62 129.90 -15.41
N SER A 486 131.18 128.73 -15.09
CA SER A 486 132.64 128.60 -14.87
C SER A 486 133.44 128.94 -16.11
N GLN A 487 132.98 128.52 -17.30
CA GLN A 487 133.63 128.81 -18.57
C GLN A 487 133.59 130.32 -18.89
N SER A 488 132.43 130.98 -18.76
CA SER A 488 132.36 132.42 -19.01
C SER A 488 133.10 133.25 -17.96
N GLN A 489 133.23 132.77 -16.72
CA GLN A 489 134.09 133.37 -15.70
C GLN A 489 135.58 133.20 -16.03
N GLU A 490 135.99 132.06 -16.61
CA GLU A 490 137.34 131.84 -17.11
C GLU A 490 137.64 132.71 -18.34
N GLU A 491 136.70 132.84 -19.28
CA GLU A 491 136.78 133.76 -20.41
C GLU A 491 136.88 135.23 -19.95
N LEU A 492 136.12 135.64 -18.92
CA LEU A 492 136.24 136.97 -18.29
C LEU A 492 137.61 137.17 -17.63
N ASN A 493 138.15 136.16 -16.94
CA ASN A 493 139.47 136.24 -16.33
C ASN A 493 140.58 136.35 -17.40
N ASN A 494 140.45 135.62 -18.51
CA ASN A 494 141.35 135.71 -19.66
C ASN A 494 141.27 137.10 -20.33
N LEU A 495 140.06 137.65 -20.52
CA LEU A 495 139.86 139.00 -21.05
C LEU A 495 140.41 140.08 -20.11
N ALA A 496 140.31 139.89 -18.79
CA ALA A 496 140.90 140.77 -17.79
C ALA A 496 142.43 140.73 -17.84
N LEU A 497 143.05 139.55 -18.01
CA LEU A 497 144.47 139.37 -18.27
C LEU A 497 144.92 140.05 -19.57
N GLU A 498 144.12 139.95 -20.63
CA GLU A 498 144.39 140.60 -21.92
C GLU A 498 144.32 142.13 -21.78
N LEU A 499 143.31 142.65 -21.08
CA LEU A 499 143.20 144.08 -20.73
C LEU A 499 144.37 144.55 -19.84
N GLN A 500 144.80 143.75 -18.87
CA GLN A 500 145.95 144.06 -18.02
C GLN A 500 147.24 144.11 -18.85
N THR A 501 147.44 143.16 -19.76
CA THR A 501 148.58 143.14 -20.68
C THR A 501 148.58 144.37 -21.60
N ARG A 502 147.41 144.74 -22.11
CA ARG A 502 147.21 145.94 -22.95
C ARG A 502 147.42 147.25 -22.18
N SER A 503 147.07 147.28 -20.90
CA SER A 503 147.36 148.37 -19.96
C SER A 503 148.86 148.48 -19.66
N GLN A 504 149.55 147.36 -19.48
CA GLN A 504 151.01 147.33 -19.31
C GLN A 504 151.73 147.94 -20.53
N ILE A 505 151.31 147.57 -21.74
CA ILE A 505 151.82 148.15 -23.01
C ILE A 505 151.54 149.65 -23.10
N MET A 506 150.42 150.13 -22.55
CA MET A 506 150.07 151.56 -22.50
C MET A 506 150.99 152.32 -21.54
N ASN A 507 151.23 151.79 -20.33
CA ASN A 507 152.24 152.32 -19.40
C ASN A 507 153.64 152.37 -20.03
N ASP A 508 154.05 151.34 -20.77
CA ASP A 508 155.35 151.33 -21.47
C ASP A 508 155.42 152.37 -22.60
N MET A 509 154.28 152.77 -23.21
CA MET A 509 154.24 153.92 -24.12
C MET A 509 154.30 155.25 -23.36
N GLU A 510 153.65 155.36 -22.21
CA GLU A 510 153.64 156.55 -21.36
C GLU A 510 155.01 156.84 -20.74
N ILE A 511 155.76 155.82 -20.32
CA ILE A 511 157.15 155.94 -19.86
C ILE A 511 158.05 156.49 -20.98
N ARG A 512 157.98 155.92 -22.19
CA ARG A 512 158.76 156.43 -23.35
C ARG A 512 158.38 157.86 -23.75
N ASN A 513 157.12 158.26 -23.57
CA ASN A 513 156.68 159.62 -23.79
C ASN A 513 157.26 160.59 -22.74
N ASN A 514 157.31 160.17 -21.48
CA ASN A 514 157.91 160.95 -20.38
C ASN A 514 159.45 161.08 -20.50
N GLU A 515 160.14 160.06 -21.03
CA GLU A 515 161.58 160.13 -21.34
C GLU A 515 161.88 161.16 -22.44
N LEU A 516 161.08 161.19 -23.51
CA LEU A 516 161.16 162.22 -24.57
C LEU A 516 160.90 163.63 -24.02
N HIS A 517 159.93 163.77 -23.12
CA HIS A 517 159.58 165.07 -22.54
C HIS A 517 160.68 165.66 -21.65
N LYS A 518 161.51 164.81 -21.03
CA LYS A 518 162.61 165.22 -20.16
C LYS A 518 163.80 165.76 -20.95
N GLY A 519 164.18 165.13 -22.06
CA GLY A 519 165.28 165.59 -22.93
C GLY A 519 165.04 166.98 -23.55
N LEU A 520 163.78 167.35 -23.80
CA LEU A 520 163.38 168.66 -24.30
C LEU A 520 163.55 169.79 -23.27
N SER A 521 163.51 169.48 -21.97
CA SER A 521 163.64 170.47 -20.90
C SER A 521 165.10 170.84 -20.57
N GLU A 522 166.02 169.89 -20.69
CA GLU A 522 167.45 170.09 -20.39
C GLU A 522 168.16 170.93 -21.48
N LEU A 523 167.77 170.75 -22.75
CA LEU A 523 168.29 171.51 -23.90
C LEU A 523 167.95 173.02 -23.82
N ASN A 524 166.78 173.36 -23.25
CA ASN A 524 166.32 174.74 -23.14
C ASN A 524 167.06 175.52 -22.04
N LEU A 525 167.43 174.85 -20.94
CA LEU A 525 168.19 175.47 -19.84
C LEU A 525 169.68 175.68 -20.19
N SER A 526 170.26 174.82 -21.05
CA SER A 526 171.63 175.00 -21.56
C SER A 526 171.77 176.24 -22.46
N SER A 527 170.75 176.55 -23.26
CA SER A 527 170.72 177.71 -24.16
C SER A 527 170.80 179.06 -23.42
N VAL A 528 170.02 179.20 -22.33
CA VAL A 528 169.91 180.47 -21.57
C VAL A 528 171.20 180.86 -20.83
N ALA A 529 172.02 179.88 -20.42
CA ALA A 529 173.29 180.14 -19.74
C ALA A 529 174.35 180.74 -20.68
N SER A 530 174.43 180.27 -21.94
CA SER A 530 175.43 180.72 -22.92
C SER A 530 175.19 182.16 -23.41
N VAL A 531 173.93 182.58 -23.52
CA VAL A 531 173.57 183.95 -23.94
C VAL A 531 173.96 184.99 -22.88
N LYS A 532 173.93 184.63 -21.60
CA LYS A 532 174.28 185.56 -20.51
C LYS A 532 175.77 185.92 -20.46
N SER A 533 176.68 184.96 -20.62
CA SER A 533 178.12 185.26 -20.56
C SER A 533 178.56 186.15 -21.73
N LEU A 534 178.04 185.90 -22.94
CA LEU A 534 178.31 186.74 -24.12
C LEU A 534 177.84 188.20 -23.93
N GLN A 535 176.85 188.43 -23.07
CA GLN A 535 176.33 189.78 -22.79
C GLN A 535 177.13 190.52 -21.70
N GLU A 536 177.82 189.80 -20.82
CA GLU A 536 178.80 190.34 -19.87
C GLU A 536 180.12 190.69 -20.58
N ASP A 537 180.59 189.84 -21.50
CA ASP A 537 181.79 190.10 -22.32
C ASP A 537 181.66 191.39 -23.15
N VAL A 538 180.50 191.59 -23.81
CA VAL A 538 180.19 192.81 -24.57
C VAL A 538 180.14 194.07 -23.69
N SER A 539 179.80 193.92 -22.41
CA SER A 539 179.79 195.04 -21.46
C SER A 539 181.23 195.43 -21.07
N SER A 540 182.10 194.45 -20.84
CA SER A 540 183.54 194.70 -20.56
C SER A 540 184.26 195.35 -21.75
N LEU A 541 183.93 194.94 -22.99
CA LEU A 541 184.48 195.51 -24.22
C LEU A 541 184.04 196.97 -24.47
N LYS A 542 182.88 197.39 -23.97
CA LYS A 542 182.47 198.80 -24.02
C LYS A 542 183.21 199.67 -23.01
N GLU A 543 183.47 199.15 -21.82
CA GLU A 543 184.18 199.88 -20.76
C GLU A 543 185.67 200.07 -21.09
N THR A 544 186.28 199.13 -21.83
CA THR A 544 187.64 199.30 -22.36
C THR A 544 187.72 200.28 -23.53
N ILE A 545 186.68 200.39 -24.37
CA ILE A 545 186.60 201.44 -25.40
C ILE A 545 186.54 202.83 -24.77
N GLN A 546 185.71 203.05 -23.73
CA GLN A 546 185.68 204.34 -23.02
C GLN A 546 187.03 204.71 -22.39
N LYS A 547 187.81 203.74 -21.91
CA LYS A 547 189.17 203.98 -21.40
C LYS A 547 190.18 204.28 -22.51
N LEU A 548 190.04 203.68 -23.70
CA LEU A 548 190.91 203.98 -24.85
C LEU A 548 190.57 205.32 -25.50
N GLU A 549 189.32 205.77 -25.49
CA GLU A 549 188.93 207.09 -25.97
C GLU A 549 189.48 208.22 -25.06
N ALA A 550 189.48 208.02 -23.74
CA ALA A 550 190.15 208.92 -22.79
C ALA A 550 191.70 208.90 -22.89
N GLU A 551 192.31 207.82 -23.39
CA GLU A 551 193.75 207.78 -23.69
C GLU A 551 194.07 208.49 -25.03
N VAL A 552 193.14 208.49 -25.98
CA VAL A 552 193.23 209.29 -27.22
C VAL A 552 193.05 210.79 -26.93
N GLU A 553 192.24 211.15 -25.93
CA GLU A 553 192.15 212.50 -25.37
C GLU A 553 193.50 213.01 -24.86
N LEU A 554 194.38 212.13 -24.36
CA LEU A 554 195.70 212.52 -23.81
C LEU A 554 196.85 212.58 -24.84
N ARG A 555 196.73 211.88 -25.98
CA ARG A 555 197.84 211.68 -26.94
C ARG A 555 197.78 212.58 -28.19
N VAL A 556 196.66 213.26 -28.44
CA VAL A 556 196.55 214.25 -29.52
C VAL A 556 197.11 215.61 -29.08
N ASP A 557 196.84 216.04 -27.84
CA ASP A 557 197.38 217.28 -27.26
C ASP A 557 198.91 217.28 -27.12
N GLN A 558 199.54 216.10 -27.11
CA GLN A 558 201.00 215.95 -27.11
C GLN A 558 201.65 215.92 -28.51
N ARG A 559 200.87 215.88 -29.61
CA ARG A 559 201.44 215.69 -30.97
C ARG A 559 201.55 216.98 -31.80
N ASN A 560 200.61 217.91 -31.72
CA ASN A 560 200.58 219.09 -32.60
C ASN A 560 201.17 220.39 -32.00
N ALA A 561 201.98 220.26 -30.94
CA ALA A 561 202.92 221.31 -30.53
C ALA A 561 204.25 221.27 -31.33
N LEU A 562 204.47 220.27 -32.19
CA LEU A 562 205.67 220.10 -33.03
C LEU A 562 205.37 219.70 -34.50
N GLN A 563 204.36 220.35 -35.08
CA GLN A 563 204.23 220.73 -36.49
C GLN A 563 203.34 221.99 -36.45
N GLN A 564 203.85 223.22 -36.66
CA GLN A 564 204.35 223.79 -37.93
C GLN A 564 203.43 223.51 -39.10
#